data_AF-A0AA40HYA6-F1
#
_entry.id   AF-A0AA40HYA6-F1
#
_cell.length_a   1.000
_cell.length_b   1.000
_cell.length_c   1.000
_cell.angle_alpha   90.00
_cell.angle_beta   90.00
_cell.angle_gamma   90.00
#
_symmetry.space_group_name_H-M   'P 1'
#
loop_
_entity.id
_entity.type
_entity.pdbx_description
1 polymer ?
#
loop_
_entity_poly.entity_id
_entity_poly.type
_entity_poly.pdbx_seq_one_letter_code
_entity_poly.pdbx_strand_id
1 'polypeptide(L)'
;MKPLLQKRPRPDEKYHSSSIWGPTCDGLEGIFEHCGLSEMHVGDWMLFENMGAYTTDAASTFNGLQRPTIYYVMSGPTWHLMQQVQNQDFPPEAEEDAGALPI
;
A
#
# COMPACT_ATOMS: atom_id res chain seq x y z
N MET A 1 5.83 7.24 -4.57
CA MET A 1 5.33 7.05 -3.19
C MET A 1 5.78 8.24 -2.35
N LYS A 2 4.93 8.79 -1.47
CA LYS A 2 5.31 9.86 -0.54
C LYS A 2 4.99 9.41 0.89
N PRO A 3 5.92 9.54 1.85
CA PRO A 3 5.62 9.27 3.25
C PRO A 3 4.60 10.28 3.79
N LEU A 4 3.56 9.78 4.45
CA LEU A 4 2.55 10.60 5.13
C LEU A 4 2.69 10.46 6.63
N LEU A 5 2.51 11.57 7.36
CA LEU A 5 2.50 11.56 8.81
C LEU A 5 1.09 11.26 9.32
N GLN A 6 0.96 10.33 10.28
CA GLN A 6 -0.33 10.03 10.91
C GLN A 6 -0.93 11.26 11.58
N LYS A 7 -0.07 12.02 12.27
CA LYS A 7 -0.43 13.30 12.87
C LYS A 7 -0.30 14.38 11.80
N ARG A 8 -1.35 15.20 11.65
CA ARG A 8 -1.28 16.37 10.77
C ARG A 8 -0.25 17.36 11.33
N PRO A 9 0.76 17.76 10.56
CA PRO A 9 1.71 18.78 10.98
C PRO A 9 0.99 20.10 11.24
N ARG A 10 1.52 20.90 12.17
CA ARG A 10 1.03 22.25 12.37
C ARG A 10 1.41 23.13 11.16
N PRO A 11 0.61 24.15 10.81
CA PRO A 11 0.90 24.99 9.65
C PRO A 11 2.26 25.71 9.70
N ASP A 12 2.77 25.98 10.90
CA ASP A 12 4.04 26.64 11.19
C ASP A 12 5.21 25.64 11.38
N GLU A 13 4.95 24.35 11.23
CA GLU A 13 5.93 23.31 11.51
C GLU A 13 7.00 23.25 10.42
N LYS A 14 8.26 23.26 10.87
CA LYS A 14 9.41 23.24 9.96
C LYS A 14 9.61 21.83 9.39
N TYR A 15 9.90 21.78 8.09
CA TYR A 15 10.30 20.56 7.42
C TYR A 15 11.83 20.46 7.36
N HIS A 16 12.33 19.24 7.53
CA HIS A 16 13.73 18.87 7.55
C HIS A 16 14.02 17.87 6.43
N SER A 17 15.19 18.01 5.81
CA SER A 17 15.71 16.99 4.89
C SER A 17 16.02 15.73 5.69
N SER A 18 15.34 14.64 5.35
CA SER A 18 15.32 13.41 6.14
C SER A 18 15.53 12.19 5.24
N SER A 19 16.15 11.14 5.79
CA SER A 19 16.22 9.81 5.17
C SER A 19 15.38 8.82 5.97
N ILE A 20 14.85 7.79 5.31
CA ILE A 20 14.01 6.75 5.91
C ILE A 20 14.63 5.40 5.58
N TRP A 21 14.85 4.59 6.61
CA TRP A 21 15.56 3.33 6.53
C TRP A 21 14.67 2.16 6.97
N GLY A 22 14.90 1.00 6.37
CA GLY A 22 14.30 -0.26 6.79
C GLY A 22 14.92 -0.79 8.09
N PRO A 23 14.29 -1.82 8.68
CA PRO A 23 14.71 -2.37 9.98
C PRO A 23 15.78 -3.47 9.89
N THR A 24 16.26 -3.84 8.70
CA THR A 24 17.32 -4.85 8.58
C THR A 24 18.69 -4.29 8.99
N CYS A 25 19.67 -5.19 9.08
CA CYS A 25 21.07 -4.82 9.32
C CYS A 25 21.80 -4.47 8.02
N ASP A 26 21.09 -4.39 6.88
CA ASP A 26 21.69 -4.06 5.59
C ASP A 26 21.71 -2.54 5.38
N GLY A 27 22.91 -1.98 5.26
CA GLY A 27 23.11 -0.56 4.99
C GLY A 27 22.63 -0.10 3.60
N LEU A 28 22.14 -1.02 2.77
CA LEU A 28 21.50 -0.73 1.48
C LEU A 28 19.97 -0.66 1.56
N GLU A 29 19.34 -0.98 2.70
CA GLU A 29 17.89 -0.96 2.86
C GLU A 29 17.34 0.46 3.11
N GLY A 30 17.68 1.39 2.21
CA GLY A 30 17.11 2.73 2.18
C GLY A 30 15.74 2.74 1.52
N ILE A 31 14.71 3.20 2.23
CA ILE A 31 13.35 3.38 1.65
C ILE A 31 13.27 4.73 0.93
N PHE A 32 13.81 5.78 1.57
CA PHE A 32 13.96 7.11 0.99
C PHE A 32 15.30 7.70 1.38
N GLU A 33 16.13 8.05 0.40
CA GLU A 33 17.40 8.74 0.69
C GLU A 33 17.16 10.20 1.10
N HIS A 34 16.18 10.87 0.46
CA HIS A 34 15.90 12.29 0.68
C HIS A 34 14.39 12.55 0.62
N CYS A 35 13.82 13.04 1.71
CA CYS A 35 12.43 13.49 1.78
C CYS A 35 12.29 14.66 2.77
N GLY A 36 11.25 15.48 2.59
CA GLY A 36 10.90 16.52 3.55
C GLY A 36 9.91 15.97 4.58
N LEU A 37 10.29 15.95 5.85
CA LEU A 37 9.43 15.57 6.98
C LEU A 37 9.52 16.60 8.09
N SER A 38 8.45 16.76 8.87
CA SER A 38 8.58 17.47 10.15
C SER A 38 9.28 16.59 11.18
N GLU A 39 9.67 17.19 12.32
CA GLU A 39 10.37 16.46 13.38
C GLU A 39 9.49 15.33 13.94
N MET A 40 10.02 14.11 13.89
CA MET A 40 9.36 12.90 14.37
C MET A 40 10.11 12.31 15.56
N HIS A 41 9.39 11.59 16.42
CA HIS A 41 9.95 10.91 17.58
C HIS A 41 9.78 9.40 17.48
N VAL A 42 10.60 8.65 18.21
CA VAL A 42 10.46 7.19 18.33
C VAL A 42 9.05 6.86 18.84
N GLY A 43 8.36 5.99 18.10
CA GLY A 43 6.97 5.60 18.37
C GLY A 43 5.92 6.38 17.57
N ASP A 44 6.30 7.41 16.83
CA ASP A 44 5.40 8.03 15.85
C ASP A 44 5.21 7.13 14.62
N TRP A 45 4.03 7.24 13.99
CA TRP A 45 3.66 6.43 12.84
C TRP A 45 3.76 7.20 11.52
N MET A 46 4.18 6.48 10.50
CA MET A 46 4.19 6.92 9.11
C MET A 46 3.27 6.03 8.27
N LEU A 47 2.56 6.62 7.32
CA LEU A 47 1.65 5.93 6.41
C LEU A 47 2.20 5.97 4.99
N PHE A 48 2.09 4.83 4.31
CA PHE A 48 2.40 4.67 2.90
C PHE A 48 1.16 4.17 2.17
N GLU A 49 0.50 5.08 1.47
CA GLU A 49 -0.68 4.74 0.67
C GLU A 49 -0.29 4.05 -0.64
N ASN A 50 -1.27 3.36 -1.27
CA ASN A 50 -1.10 2.66 -2.54
C ASN A 50 -0.11 1.48 -2.50
N MET A 51 -0.03 0.78 -1.37
CA MET A 51 0.87 -0.34 -1.13
C MET A 51 0.22 -1.72 -1.38
N GLY A 52 -0.76 -1.81 -2.28
CA GLY A 52 -1.54 -3.04 -2.51
C GLY A 52 -0.97 -4.02 -3.53
N ALA A 53 -0.15 -3.55 -4.48
CA ALA A 53 0.36 -4.37 -5.58
C ALA A 53 1.90 -4.51 -5.49
N TYR A 54 2.41 -5.72 -5.76
CA TYR A 54 3.85 -6.04 -5.75
C TYR A 54 4.59 -5.71 -4.44
N THR A 55 3.88 -5.76 -3.31
CA THR A 55 4.43 -5.45 -1.97
C THR A 55 4.49 -6.69 -1.09
N THR A 56 3.35 -7.11 -0.53
CA THR A 56 3.27 -8.23 0.41
C THR A 56 3.57 -9.57 -0.25
N ASP A 57 3.28 -9.71 -1.54
CA ASP A 57 3.51 -10.95 -2.31
C ASP A 57 5.01 -11.28 -2.41
N ALA A 58 5.84 -10.27 -2.71
CA ALA A 58 7.29 -10.41 -2.86
C ALA A 58 8.08 -10.27 -1.54
N ALA A 59 7.42 -10.01 -0.40
CA ALA A 59 8.09 -9.76 0.87
C ALA A 59 8.83 -11.00 1.38
N SER A 60 10.04 -10.86 1.92
CA SER A 60 10.75 -11.95 2.61
C SER A 60 10.68 -11.78 4.13
N THR A 61 11.17 -12.77 4.87
CA THR A 61 11.40 -12.69 6.32
C THR A 61 12.89 -12.59 6.64
N PHE A 62 13.66 -11.92 5.78
CA PHE A 62 15.07 -11.64 6.00
C PHE A 62 15.29 -10.97 7.38
N ASN A 63 16.38 -11.31 8.06
CA ASN A 63 16.64 -10.96 9.46
C ASN A 63 15.55 -11.36 10.48
N GLY A 64 14.67 -12.32 10.13
CA GLY A 64 13.60 -12.80 11.01
C GLY A 64 12.45 -11.81 11.18
N LEU A 65 12.44 -10.71 10.40
CA LEU A 65 11.39 -9.70 10.44
C LEU A 65 10.09 -10.29 9.89
N GLN A 66 9.04 -10.24 10.70
CA GLN A 66 7.74 -10.79 10.33
C GLN A 66 7.01 -9.87 9.36
N ARG A 67 6.23 -10.45 8.45
CA ARG A 67 5.36 -9.68 7.56
C ARG A 67 4.30 -8.94 8.36
N PRO A 68 3.91 -7.70 7.98
CA PRO A 68 2.83 -6.98 8.64
C PRO A 68 1.50 -7.74 8.57
N THR A 69 0.73 -7.72 9.65
CA THR A 69 -0.63 -8.26 9.67
C THR A 69 -1.56 -7.40 8.81
N ILE A 70 -2.36 -8.05 7.96
CA ILE A 70 -3.34 -7.37 7.09
C ILE A 70 -4.71 -7.37 7.79
N TYR A 71 -5.26 -6.18 7.99
CA TYR A 71 -6.61 -5.99 8.53
C TYR A 71 -7.56 -5.58 7.40
N TYR A 72 -8.43 -6.49 6.98
CA TYR A 72 -9.44 -6.22 5.96
C TYR A 72 -10.62 -5.46 6.55
N VAL A 73 -11.09 -4.43 5.84
CA VAL A 73 -12.26 -3.64 6.21
C VAL A 73 -13.19 -3.48 5.02
N MET A 74 -14.49 -3.47 5.28
CA MET A 74 -15.51 -3.25 4.26
C MET A 74 -16.67 -2.47 4.86
N SER A 75 -17.13 -1.42 4.17
CA SER A 75 -18.29 -0.65 4.62
C SER A 75 -19.59 -1.44 4.42
N GLY A 76 -20.61 -1.15 5.23
CA GLY A 76 -21.94 -1.75 5.06
C GLY A 76 -22.49 -1.60 3.63
N PRO A 77 -22.49 -0.40 3.02
CA PRO A 77 -22.90 -0.24 1.62
C PRO A 77 -22.10 -1.10 0.62
N THR A 78 -20.77 -1.17 0.78
CA THR A 78 -19.91 -2.01 -0.09
C THR A 78 -20.26 -3.49 0.03
N TRP A 79 -20.57 -3.96 1.24
CA TRP A 79 -21.00 -5.33 1.48
C TRP A 79 -22.33 -5.65 0.78
N HIS A 80 -23.31 -4.75 0.84
CA HIS A 80 -24.59 -4.93 0.12
C HIS A 80 -24.38 -4.99 -1.40
N LEU A 81 -23.50 -4.14 -1.94
CA LEU A 81 -23.14 -4.19 -3.36
C LEU A 81 -22.51 -5.54 -3.72
N MET A 82 -21.62 -6.07 -2.87
CA MET A 82 -21.00 -7.38 -3.08
C MET A 82 -22.05 -8.51 -3.11
N GLN A 83 -23.08 -8.45 -2.25
CA GLN A 83 -24.18 -9.41 -2.27
C GLN A 83 -25.02 -9.31 -3.55
N GLN A 84 -25.23 -8.10 -4.08
CA GLN A 84 -25.93 -7.93 -5.36
C GLN A 84 -25.15 -8.55 -6.52
N VAL A 85 -23.83 -8.35 -6.56
CA VAL A 85 -22.95 -8.99 -7.57
C VAL A 85 -22.98 -10.51 -7.44
N GLN A 86 -22.93 -11.04 -6.22
CA GLN A 86 -23.01 -12.48 -5.97
C GLN A 86 -24.34 -13.09 -6.41
N ASN A 87 -25.45 -12.35 -6.24
CA ASN A 87 -26.80 -12.82 -6.57
C ASN A 87 -27.18 -12.60 -8.04
N GLN A 88 -26.41 -11.81 -8.80
CA GLN A 88 -26.54 -11.76 -10.25
C GLN A 88 -25.74 -12.93 -10.82
N ASP A 89 -26.43 -13.92 -11.39
CA ASP A 89 -25.77 -14.92 -12.23
C ASP A 89 -24.96 -14.17 -13.29
N PHE A 90 -23.66 -14.45 -13.35
CA PHE A 90 -22.78 -13.93 -14.39
C PHE A 90 -23.44 -14.27 -15.74
N PRO A 91 -23.86 -13.30 -16.57
CA PRO A 91 -24.29 -13.65 -17.91
C PRO A 91 -23.14 -14.41 -18.56
N PRO A 92 -23.40 -15.52 -19.28
CA PRO A 92 -22.34 -16.26 -19.96
C PRO A 92 -21.52 -15.24 -20.77
N GLU A 93 -20.20 -15.27 -20.61
CA GLU A 93 -19.29 -14.47 -21.41
C GLU A 93 -19.76 -14.59 -22.86
N ALA A 94 -20.15 -13.47 -23.47
CA ALA A 94 -20.35 -13.46 -24.90
C ALA A 94 -19.00 -13.89 -25.47
N GLU A 95 -18.95 -15.07 -26.10
CA GLU A 95 -17.80 -15.51 -26.86
C GLU A 95 -17.43 -14.34 -27.77
N GLU A 96 -16.31 -13.68 -27.48
CA GLU A 96 -15.68 -12.80 -28.45
C GLU A 96 -15.31 -13.74 -29.60
N ASP A 97 -16.15 -13.73 -30.63
CA ASP A 97 -15.86 -14.33 -31.93
C ASP A 97 -14.45 -13.86 -32.29
N ALA A 98 -13.50 -14.79 -32.22
CA ALA A 98 -12.13 -14.60 -32.61
C ALA A 98 -12.11 -14.45 -34.13
N GLY A 99 -12.61 -13.30 -34.59
CA GLY A 99 -12.52 -12.83 -35.95
C GLY A 99 -11.06 -12.89 -36.34
N ALA A 100 -10.79 -13.77 -37.29
CA ALA A 100 -9.47 -14.12 -37.80
C ALA A 100 -8.55 -12.89 -37.88
N LEU A 101 -7.43 -12.94 -37.15
CA LEU A 101 -6.31 -12.05 -37.41
C LEU A 101 -5.78 -12.37 -38.81
N PRO A 102 -5.74 -11.41 -39.75
CA PRO A 102 -5.11 -11.64 -41.04
C PRO A 102 -3.60 -11.81 -40.85
N ILE A 103 -3.05 -12.84 -41.52
CA ILE A 103 -1.64 -13.21 -41.55
C ILE A 103 -0.80 -12.09 -42.19
#